data_AF-A0A440UTY0-F1
#
_entry.id   AF-A0A440UTY0-F1
#
_cell.length_a   1.000
_cell.length_b   1.000
_cell.length_c   1.000
_cell.angle_alpha   90.00
_cell.angle_beta   90.00
_cell.angle_gamma   90.00
#
_symmetry.space_group_name_H-M   'P 1'
#
loop_
_entity.id
_entity.type
_entity.pdbx_description
1 polymer ?
#
loop_
_entity_poly.entity_id
_entity_poly.type
_entity_poly.pdbx_seq_one_letter_code
_entity_poly.pdbx_strand_id
1 'polypeptide(L)'
;MVETGHFALVLAFALSLVQMLVPLVGARADNQRLMAVGGPVAVTGFALTALSFTALATAYAGSDFSVASVWENSHSLQPMIYKITGTWGNHEGSMLLWVLILTFFGALVAVFGSNLPATLKANVLAVQGMLGAAFFLFILATSNPFIRLNPAPIEGRDLNPILQDLGLAIHPPLLYLGYVGFSICFSFSVAALIEGRIDASWARWVRPWTLVAWMFLTGGIAMGSYWAYYELGWGGFWFWDPVENASFMPWLAGTALLHSAIVMEKRSALKIWTLLLAILTFSLSLLGTFLVRSGVLTSVHAFATDPARGVFILCILTLFIGGSLALFALRASTLTAGGLFQPISREGALVLNNLFLTTATATVLVGTLYPLALEAITGGKISVGAPFFDLTFGPLMLPLLAIVPFGPLLAWKRGDVLAASQRLMAAFGLAIAAMLVTGLFIDGASVFAALGV
;
A
#
# COMPACT_ATOMS: atom_id res chain seq x y z
N MET A 1 -14.07 28.89 -5.47
CA MET A 1 -13.88 27.46 -5.15
C MET A 1 -12.50 27.17 -4.59
N VAL A 2 -11.42 27.64 -5.23
CA VAL A 2 -10.02 27.41 -4.80
C VAL A 2 -9.76 27.77 -3.33
N GLU A 3 -10.08 29.00 -2.92
CA GLU A 3 -9.87 29.43 -1.51
C GLU A 3 -10.69 28.60 -0.52
N THR A 4 -11.92 28.21 -0.90
CA THR A 4 -12.76 27.31 -0.08
C THR A 4 -12.12 25.93 0.06
N GLY A 5 -11.54 25.40 -1.02
CA GLY A 5 -10.83 24.12 -1.00
C GLY A 5 -9.60 24.17 -0.10
N HIS A 6 -8.78 25.21 -0.23
CA HIS A 6 -7.61 25.41 0.61
C HIS A 6 -7.99 25.58 2.09
N PHE A 7 -9.03 26.37 2.38
CA PHE A 7 -9.55 26.50 3.75
C PHE A 7 -10.06 25.17 4.31
N ALA A 8 -10.78 24.38 3.50
CA ALA A 8 -11.24 23.05 3.90
C ALA A 8 -10.08 22.10 4.22
N LEU A 9 -8.97 22.17 3.45
CA LEU A 9 -7.75 21.41 3.72
C LEU A 9 -7.12 21.80 5.08
N VAL A 10 -7.04 23.10 5.38
CA VAL A 10 -6.53 23.59 6.67
C VAL A 10 -7.44 23.14 7.84
N LEU A 11 -8.75 23.16 7.66
CA LEU A 11 -9.69 22.64 8.66
C LEU A 11 -9.56 21.12 8.84
N ALA A 12 -9.37 20.37 7.76
CA ALA A 12 -9.12 18.93 7.82
C ALA A 12 -7.83 18.62 8.59
N PHE A 13 -6.77 19.42 8.41
CA PHE A 13 -5.56 19.35 9.23
C PHE A 13 -5.86 19.60 10.72
N ALA A 14 -6.56 20.69 11.06
CA ALA A 14 -6.92 20.97 12.44
C ALA A 14 -7.75 19.83 13.08
N LEU A 15 -8.72 19.28 12.34
CA LEU A 15 -9.50 18.13 12.78
C LEU A 15 -8.65 16.86 12.93
N SER A 16 -7.65 16.62 12.08
CA SER A 16 -6.75 15.47 12.23
C SER A 16 -5.94 15.53 13.53
N LEU A 17 -5.55 16.73 13.99
CA LEU A 17 -4.92 16.94 15.30
C LEU A 17 -5.88 16.62 16.45
N VAL A 18 -7.14 17.05 16.35
CA VAL A 18 -8.20 16.71 17.31
C VAL A 18 -8.43 15.19 17.32
N GLN A 19 -8.54 14.58 16.15
CA GLN A 19 -8.71 13.14 15.98
C GLN A 19 -7.54 12.36 16.56
N MET A 20 -6.31 12.86 16.43
CA MET A 20 -5.12 12.25 17.01
C MET A 20 -5.13 12.31 18.54
N LEU A 21 -5.42 13.48 19.13
CA LEU A 21 -5.18 13.73 20.55
C LEU A 21 -6.37 13.35 21.44
N VAL A 22 -7.57 13.79 21.08
CA VAL A 22 -8.74 13.72 21.98
C VAL A 22 -9.18 12.29 22.28
N PRO A 23 -9.43 11.40 21.29
CA PRO A 23 -9.80 10.02 21.60
C PRO A 23 -8.65 9.24 22.25
N LEU A 24 -7.39 9.58 21.95
CA LEU A 24 -6.21 8.95 22.55
C LEU A 24 -6.07 9.25 24.06
N VAL A 25 -6.33 10.51 24.44
CA VAL A 25 -6.42 10.95 25.84
C VAL A 25 -7.64 10.32 26.50
N GLY A 26 -8.79 10.30 25.80
CA GLY A 26 -10.01 9.65 26.27
C GLY A 26 -9.80 8.18 26.63
N ALA A 27 -9.09 7.42 25.79
CA ALA A 27 -8.80 6.01 26.03
C ALA A 27 -7.86 5.79 27.24
N ARG A 28 -6.95 6.73 27.53
CA ARG A 28 -6.06 6.65 28.72
C ARG A 28 -6.75 7.08 30.01
N ALA A 29 -7.69 8.03 29.92
CA ALA A 29 -8.44 8.55 31.05
C ALA A 29 -9.75 7.79 31.32
N ASP A 30 -10.02 6.72 30.57
CA ASP A 30 -11.30 5.98 30.57
C ASP A 30 -12.53 6.89 30.40
N ASN A 31 -12.39 7.95 29.60
CA ASN A 31 -13.43 8.94 29.39
C ASN A 31 -14.18 8.69 28.08
N GLN A 32 -15.38 8.12 28.20
CA GLN A 32 -16.25 7.77 27.08
C GLN A 32 -16.59 8.96 26.17
N ARG A 33 -16.74 10.17 26.72
CA ARG A 33 -17.07 11.36 25.93
C ARG A 33 -15.91 11.77 25.03
N LEU A 34 -14.68 11.74 25.56
CA LEU A 34 -13.48 12.05 24.78
C LEU A 34 -13.23 10.98 23.71
N MET A 35 -13.44 9.70 24.01
CA MET A 35 -13.36 8.62 23.01
C MET A 35 -14.40 8.80 21.89
N ALA A 36 -15.63 9.21 22.23
CA ALA A 36 -16.72 9.40 21.26
C ALA A 36 -16.45 10.52 20.24
N VAL A 37 -15.54 11.46 20.53
CA VAL A 37 -15.14 12.53 19.59
C VAL A 37 -14.50 11.96 18.32
N GLY A 38 -13.79 10.83 18.41
CA GLY A 38 -13.05 10.28 17.27
C GLY A 38 -13.91 10.00 16.04
N GLY A 39 -15.14 9.49 16.23
CA GLY A 39 -16.04 9.13 15.13
C GLY A 39 -16.50 10.33 14.29
N PRO A 40 -17.20 11.30 14.89
CA PRO A 40 -17.66 12.51 14.19
C PRO A 40 -16.51 13.31 13.55
N VAL A 41 -15.36 13.41 14.22
CA VAL A 41 -14.20 14.14 13.68
C VAL A 41 -13.63 13.43 12.45
N ALA A 42 -13.52 12.10 12.44
CA ALA A 42 -13.05 11.36 11.27
C ALA A 42 -13.97 11.54 10.05
N VAL A 43 -15.30 11.48 10.26
CA VAL A 43 -16.28 11.68 9.19
C VAL A 43 -16.25 13.12 8.66
N THR A 44 -16.17 14.11 9.57
CA THR A 44 -16.10 15.53 9.19
C THR A 44 -14.77 15.84 8.48
N GLY A 45 -13.66 15.28 8.94
CA GLY A 45 -12.35 15.40 8.31
C GLY A 45 -12.35 14.84 6.88
N PHE A 46 -12.98 13.69 6.66
CA PHE A 46 -13.18 13.16 5.30
C PHE A 46 -14.03 14.09 4.43
N ALA A 47 -15.16 14.60 4.94
CA ALA A 47 -16.01 15.51 4.19
C ALA A 47 -15.28 16.81 3.78
N LEU A 48 -14.46 17.38 4.66
CA LEU A 48 -13.63 18.55 4.36
C LEU A 48 -12.53 18.23 3.34
N THR A 49 -11.89 17.06 3.46
CA THR A 49 -10.88 16.63 2.49
C THR A 49 -11.49 16.37 1.12
N ALA A 50 -12.68 15.78 1.07
CA ALA A 50 -13.45 15.60 -0.17
C ALA A 50 -13.84 16.95 -0.79
N LEU A 51 -14.30 17.92 0.01
CA LEU A 51 -14.57 19.28 -0.45
C LEU A 51 -13.32 19.95 -1.05
N SER A 52 -12.17 19.81 -0.38
CA SER A 52 -10.87 20.28 -0.88
C SER A 52 -10.52 19.63 -2.22
N PHE A 53 -10.62 18.30 -2.31
CA PHE A 53 -10.32 17.58 -3.55
C PHE A 53 -11.27 17.96 -4.69
N THR A 54 -12.58 18.08 -4.42
CA THR A 54 -13.56 18.54 -5.41
C THR A 54 -13.26 19.97 -5.86
N ALA A 55 -12.87 20.87 -4.96
CA ALA A 55 -12.48 22.23 -5.34
C ALA A 55 -11.28 22.23 -6.30
N LEU A 56 -10.26 21.41 -6.05
CA LEU A 56 -9.13 21.26 -6.97
C LEU A 56 -9.58 20.67 -8.32
N ALA A 57 -10.38 19.61 -8.31
CA ALA A 57 -10.91 19.00 -9.53
C ALA A 57 -11.74 19.97 -10.37
N THR A 58 -12.52 20.86 -9.73
CA THR A 58 -13.27 21.91 -10.44
C THR A 58 -12.35 22.96 -11.05
N ALA A 59 -11.23 23.28 -10.41
CA ALA A 59 -10.23 24.20 -10.97
C ALA A 59 -9.57 23.59 -12.23
N TYR A 60 -9.23 22.30 -12.19
CA TYR A 60 -8.74 21.57 -13.37
C TYR A 60 -9.77 21.51 -14.50
N ALA A 61 -11.02 21.10 -14.21
CA ALA A 61 -12.08 21.00 -15.20
C ALA A 61 -12.40 22.34 -15.87
N GLY A 62 -12.35 23.44 -15.09
CA GLY A 62 -12.55 24.80 -15.54
C GLY A 62 -11.32 25.48 -16.15
N SER A 63 -10.16 24.81 -16.20
CA SER A 63 -8.89 25.39 -16.66
C SER A 63 -8.53 26.69 -15.93
N ASP A 64 -8.69 26.71 -14.60
CA ASP A 64 -8.31 27.85 -13.77
C ASP A 64 -6.79 27.94 -13.59
N PHE A 65 -6.13 28.56 -14.57
CA PHE A 65 -4.67 28.75 -14.59
C PHE A 65 -4.15 29.73 -13.55
N SER A 66 -5.02 30.36 -12.76
CA SER A 66 -4.58 31.10 -11.58
C SER A 66 -4.11 30.20 -10.44
N VAL A 67 -4.26 28.86 -10.56
CA VAL A 67 -3.70 27.84 -9.67
C VAL A 67 -2.47 27.21 -10.31
N ALA A 68 -1.32 27.25 -9.62
CA ALA A 68 -0.03 26.78 -10.15
C ALA A 68 -0.08 25.32 -10.62
N SER A 69 -0.66 24.42 -9.82
CA SER A 69 -0.77 23.00 -10.17
C SER A 69 -1.61 22.77 -11.44
N VAL A 70 -2.68 23.56 -11.64
CA VAL A 70 -3.53 23.50 -12.86
C VAL A 70 -2.77 24.04 -14.06
N TRP A 71 -2.09 25.18 -13.90
CA TRP A 71 -1.26 25.77 -14.95
C TRP A 71 -0.14 24.85 -15.40
N GLU A 72 0.52 24.13 -14.49
CA GLU A 72 1.63 23.24 -14.82
C GLU A 72 1.20 21.93 -15.51
N ASN A 73 -0.04 21.48 -15.30
CA ASN A 73 -0.45 20.10 -15.63
C ASN A 73 -1.79 20.01 -16.38
N SER A 74 -2.20 21.08 -17.08
CA SER A 74 -3.43 21.09 -17.85
C SER A 74 -3.37 22.10 -19.00
N HIS A 75 -4.30 22.00 -19.94
CA HIS A 75 -4.47 22.92 -21.07
C HIS A 75 -5.96 23.10 -21.40
N SER A 76 -6.36 24.27 -21.89
CA SER A 76 -7.77 24.61 -22.16
C SER A 76 -8.42 23.70 -23.21
N LEU A 77 -7.65 23.27 -24.20
CA LEU A 77 -8.08 22.37 -25.29
C LEU A 77 -8.03 20.88 -24.95
N GLN A 78 -7.49 20.51 -23.77
CA GLN A 78 -7.35 19.12 -23.38
C GLN A 78 -8.75 18.48 -23.19
N PRO A 79 -8.98 17.22 -23.61
CA PRO A 79 -10.22 16.51 -23.32
C PRO A 79 -10.57 16.54 -21.82
N MET A 80 -11.86 16.66 -21.51
CA MET A 80 -12.35 16.82 -20.12
C MET A 80 -11.88 15.71 -19.18
N ILE A 81 -11.82 14.46 -19.67
CA ILE A 81 -11.30 13.34 -18.90
C ILE A 81 -9.89 13.64 -18.39
N TYR A 82 -8.99 14.09 -19.27
CA TYR A 82 -7.61 14.37 -18.89
C TYR A 82 -7.48 15.62 -18.02
N LYS A 83 -8.40 16.60 -18.15
CA LYS A 83 -8.44 17.72 -17.22
C LYS A 83 -8.71 17.22 -15.81
N ILE A 84 -9.74 16.39 -15.65
CA ILE A 84 -10.10 15.81 -14.35
C ILE A 84 -8.97 14.93 -13.82
N THR A 85 -8.39 14.04 -14.63
CA THR A 85 -7.27 13.18 -14.19
C THR A 85 -6.01 13.97 -13.87
N GLY A 86 -5.83 15.15 -14.49
CA GLY A 86 -4.81 16.12 -14.11
C GLY A 86 -4.80 16.44 -12.62
N THR A 87 -5.95 16.33 -11.93
CA THR A 87 -6.07 16.48 -10.47
C THR A 87 -5.20 15.50 -9.68
N TRP A 88 -4.86 14.33 -10.21
CA TRP A 88 -3.97 13.37 -9.56
C TRP A 88 -2.80 12.89 -10.45
N GLY A 89 -2.68 13.43 -11.66
CA GLY A 89 -1.57 13.17 -12.58
C GLY A 89 -0.27 13.89 -12.24
N ASN A 90 -0.26 14.69 -11.17
CA ASN A 90 0.89 15.45 -10.70
C ASN A 90 1.16 15.18 -9.21
N HIS A 91 2.25 15.72 -8.68
CA HIS A 91 2.66 15.51 -7.30
C HIS A 91 1.64 16.01 -6.27
N GLU A 92 1.35 17.31 -6.27
CA GLU A 92 0.53 17.98 -5.25
C GLU A 92 -0.90 17.41 -5.22
N GLY A 93 -1.48 17.22 -6.41
CA GLY A 93 -2.79 16.64 -6.59
C GLY A 93 -2.87 15.16 -6.16
N SER A 94 -1.86 14.35 -6.51
CA SER A 94 -1.79 12.94 -6.08
C SER A 94 -1.67 12.81 -4.55
N MET A 95 -0.96 13.72 -3.88
CA MET A 95 -0.88 13.73 -2.42
C MET A 95 -2.22 14.13 -1.77
N LEU A 96 -2.99 15.03 -2.41
CA LEU A 96 -4.36 15.32 -1.96
C LEU A 96 -5.29 14.11 -2.12
N LEU A 97 -5.18 13.37 -3.23
CA LEU A 97 -5.88 12.09 -3.42
C LEU A 97 -5.47 11.06 -2.35
N TRP A 98 -4.18 11.00 -2.01
CA TRP A 98 -3.65 10.11 -0.98
C TRP A 98 -4.32 10.38 0.38
N VAL A 99 -4.40 11.64 0.83
CA VAL A 99 -5.06 11.97 2.12
C VAL A 99 -6.58 11.86 2.05
N LEU A 100 -7.19 12.07 0.88
CA LEU A 100 -8.61 11.80 0.66
C LEU A 100 -8.92 10.32 0.93
N ILE A 101 -8.10 9.41 0.39
CA ILE A 101 -8.26 7.97 0.63
C ILE A 101 -7.96 7.61 2.09
N LEU A 102 -6.94 8.21 2.71
CA LEU A 102 -6.64 7.99 4.13
C LEU A 102 -7.84 8.34 5.01
N THR A 103 -8.36 9.56 4.85
CA THR A 103 -9.53 10.02 5.63
C THR A 103 -10.79 9.24 5.30
N PHE A 104 -10.97 8.81 4.04
CA PHE A 104 -12.07 7.92 3.65
C PHE A 104 -12.05 6.63 4.46
N PHE A 105 -10.90 5.93 4.52
CA PHE A 105 -10.76 4.71 5.32
C PHE A 105 -10.95 4.96 6.83
N GLY A 106 -10.47 6.10 7.35
CA GLY A 106 -10.74 6.52 8.73
C GLY A 106 -12.23 6.74 9.01
N ALA A 107 -12.95 7.39 8.09
CA ALA A 107 -14.40 7.57 8.17
C ALA A 107 -15.16 6.23 8.08
N LEU A 108 -14.71 5.29 7.25
CA LEU A 108 -15.29 3.94 7.20
C LEU A 108 -15.16 3.22 8.55
N VAL A 109 -14.02 3.31 9.24
CA VAL A 109 -13.86 2.74 10.60
C VAL A 109 -14.77 3.46 11.61
N ALA A 110 -14.92 4.78 11.50
CA ALA A 110 -15.82 5.54 12.36
C ALA A 110 -17.29 5.08 12.22
N VAL A 111 -17.75 4.87 10.98
CA VAL A 111 -19.14 4.50 10.66
C VAL A 111 -19.41 3.02 10.91
N PHE A 112 -18.55 2.12 10.41
CA PHE A 112 -18.80 0.67 10.43
C PHE A 112 -18.17 -0.05 11.64
N GLY A 113 -17.29 0.60 12.40
CA GLY A 113 -16.64 0.02 13.58
C GLY A 113 -17.48 0.07 14.86
N SER A 114 -18.81 -0.08 14.80
CA SER A 114 -19.68 -0.05 16.00
C SER A 114 -19.55 -1.29 16.88
N ASN A 115 -19.04 -2.39 16.33
CA ASN A 115 -18.80 -3.65 17.04
C ASN A 115 -17.41 -3.72 17.72
N LEU A 116 -16.60 -2.67 17.62
CA LEU A 116 -15.28 -2.59 18.24
C LEU A 116 -15.41 -2.16 19.70
N PRO A 117 -14.54 -2.67 20.60
CA PRO A 117 -14.36 -2.05 21.92
C PRO A 117 -14.08 -0.56 21.79
N ALA A 118 -14.68 0.26 22.65
CA ALA A 118 -14.60 1.73 22.56
C ALA A 118 -13.15 2.24 22.62
N THR A 119 -12.33 1.63 23.50
CA THR A 119 -10.89 1.92 23.64
C THR A 119 -10.12 1.62 22.35
N LEU A 120 -10.33 0.44 21.77
CA LEU A 120 -9.69 0.04 20.52
C LEU A 120 -10.09 0.98 19.38
N LYS A 121 -11.39 1.26 19.21
CA LYS A 121 -11.88 2.18 18.19
C LYS A 121 -11.27 3.58 18.33
N ALA A 122 -11.23 4.10 19.56
CA ALA A 122 -10.64 5.41 19.87
C ALA A 122 -9.15 5.44 19.51
N ASN A 123 -8.38 4.41 19.88
CA ASN A 123 -6.96 4.31 19.55
C ASN A 123 -6.72 4.15 18.04
N VAL A 124 -7.53 3.37 17.32
CA VAL A 124 -7.42 3.22 15.86
C VAL A 124 -7.66 4.55 15.16
N LEU A 125 -8.73 5.26 15.53
CA LEU A 125 -9.04 6.56 14.96
C LEU A 125 -7.97 7.60 15.33
N ALA A 126 -7.37 7.52 16.52
CA ALA A 126 -6.26 8.37 16.91
C ALA A 126 -5.00 8.15 16.06
N VAL A 127 -4.62 6.88 15.80
CA VAL A 127 -3.47 6.58 14.94
C VAL A 127 -3.74 7.00 13.49
N GLN A 128 -4.97 6.82 12.99
CA GLN A 128 -5.39 7.37 11.70
C GLN A 128 -5.31 8.90 11.66
N GLY A 129 -5.74 9.58 12.72
CA GLY A 129 -5.62 11.02 12.87
C GLY A 129 -4.16 11.49 12.90
N MET A 130 -3.27 10.72 13.53
CA MET A 130 -1.82 10.99 13.56
C MET A 130 -1.20 10.91 12.16
N LEU A 131 -1.54 9.86 11.39
CA LEU A 131 -1.14 9.73 9.98
C LEU A 131 -1.70 10.91 9.17
N GLY A 132 -2.98 11.24 9.36
CA GLY A 132 -3.63 12.38 8.70
C GLY A 132 -2.90 13.68 8.98
N ALA A 133 -2.62 13.98 10.25
CA ALA A 133 -1.93 15.20 10.66
C ALA A 133 -0.56 15.35 10.00
N ALA A 134 0.21 14.27 9.93
CA ALA A 134 1.54 14.28 9.31
C ALA A 134 1.45 14.58 7.80
N PHE A 135 0.55 13.91 7.08
CA PHE A 135 0.41 14.11 5.63
C PHE A 135 -0.30 15.42 5.27
N PHE A 136 -1.27 15.88 6.06
CA PHE A 136 -1.85 17.21 5.86
C PHE A 136 -0.82 18.32 6.10
N LEU A 137 0.01 18.20 7.13
CA LEU A 137 1.11 19.13 7.37
C LEU A 137 2.11 19.10 6.20
N PHE A 138 2.46 17.92 5.70
CA PHE A 138 3.31 17.77 4.51
C PHE A 138 2.73 18.51 3.31
N ILE A 139 1.44 18.32 3.00
CA ILE A 139 0.77 19.00 1.88
C ILE A 139 0.79 20.52 2.09
N LEU A 140 0.37 21.01 3.26
CA LEU A 140 0.29 22.44 3.52
C LEU A 140 1.66 23.13 3.52
N ALA A 141 2.71 22.44 3.96
CA ALA A 141 4.05 23.01 4.10
C ALA A 141 4.89 22.94 2.81
N THR A 142 4.84 21.84 2.06
CA THR A 142 5.78 21.60 0.95
C THR A 142 5.14 21.21 -0.38
N SER A 143 3.85 20.81 -0.38
CA SER A 143 3.19 20.23 -1.56
C SER A 143 1.77 20.78 -1.75
N ASN A 144 1.59 22.09 -1.58
CA ASN A 144 0.26 22.70 -1.54
C ASN A 144 -0.33 22.82 -2.97
N PRO A 145 -1.46 22.15 -3.29
CA PRO A 145 -2.04 22.17 -4.64
C PRO A 145 -2.77 23.48 -4.98
N PHE A 146 -2.95 24.39 -4.02
CA PHE A 146 -3.74 25.61 -4.17
C PHE A 146 -2.88 26.88 -4.31
N ILE A 147 -1.57 26.75 -4.55
CA ILE A 147 -0.67 27.89 -4.77
C ILE A 147 -1.22 28.76 -5.90
N ARG A 148 -1.39 30.06 -5.64
CA ARG A 148 -1.95 31.04 -6.59
C ARG A 148 -0.84 31.70 -7.42
N LEU A 149 -1.13 31.92 -8.71
CA LEU A 149 -0.29 32.70 -9.61
C LEU A 149 -0.90 34.10 -9.79
N ASN A 150 -0.05 35.14 -9.69
CA ASN A 150 -0.45 36.52 -9.94
C ASN A 150 0.68 37.27 -10.69
N PRO A 151 0.46 37.72 -11.94
CA PRO A 151 -0.78 37.57 -12.72
C PRO A 151 -1.06 36.11 -13.10
N ALA A 152 -2.34 35.77 -13.28
CA ALA A 152 -2.73 34.46 -13.77
C ALA A 152 -2.31 34.31 -15.26
N PRO A 153 -1.58 33.24 -15.63
CA PRO A 153 -1.30 32.93 -17.02
C PRO A 153 -2.58 32.74 -17.84
N ILE A 154 -2.50 33.05 -19.14
CA ILE A 154 -3.62 32.90 -20.07
C ILE A 154 -3.89 31.43 -20.41
N GLU A 155 -2.84 30.61 -20.43
CA GLU A 155 -2.91 29.20 -20.85
C GLU A 155 -1.96 28.33 -20.02
N GLY A 156 -2.32 27.05 -19.88
CA GLY A 156 -1.54 26.04 -19.17
C GLY A 156 -0.47 25.36 -20.02
N ARG A 157 0.41 24.59 -19.36
CA ARG A 157 1.58 23.92 -19.98
C ARG A 157 1.29 22.51 -20.51
N ASP A 158 0.02 22.14 -20.53
CA ASP A 158 -0.47 20.81 -20.89
C ASP A 158 -0.06 19.71 -19.90
N LEU A 159 -0.75 18.57 -19.95
CA LEU A 159 -0.28 17.36 -19.27
C LEU A 159 0.77 16.68 -20.14
N ASN A 160 1.76 16.04 -19.51
CA ASN A 160 2.74 15.21 -20.23
C ASN A 160 2.00 14.27 -21.21
N PRO A 161 2.33 14.25 -22.51
CA PRO A 161 1.59 13.48 -23.51
C PRO A 161 1.39 12.01 -23.15
N ILE A 162 2.39 11.36 -22.52
CA ILE A 162 2.31 9.95 -22.11
C ILE A 162 1.24 9.70 -21.04
N LEU A 163 0.87 10.74 -20.30
CA LEU A 163 -0.12 10.70 -19.24
C LEU A 163 -1.54 11.00 -19.73
N GLN A 164 -1.71 11.41 -21.00
CA GLN A 164 -3.01 11.61 -21.64
C GLN A 164 -3.60 10.28 -22.12
N ASP A 165 -3.69 9.32 -21.19
CA ASP A 165 -4.16 7.96 -21.44
C ASP A 165 -5.15 7.52 -20.34
N LEU A 166 -6.04 6.59 -20.67
CA LEU A 166 -7.02 6.06 -19.72
C LEU A 166 -6.36 5.33 -18.54
N GLY A 167 -5.15 4.79 -18.75
CA GLY A 167 -4.29 4.24 -17.71
C GLY A 167 -4.09 5.20 -16.55
N LEU A 168 -3.77 6.47 -16.80
CA LEU A 168 -3.64 7.49 -15.75
C LEU A 168 -4.97 7.69 -14.98
N ALA A 169 -6.11 7.59 -15.66
CA ALA A 169 -7.40 7.81 -15.02
C ALA A 169 -7.73 6.73 -13.98
N ILE A 170 -7.28 5.50 -14.22
CA ILE A 170 -7.72 4.31 -13.48
C ILE A 170 -6.63 3.81 -12.52
N HIS A 171 -5.38 3.72 -12.98
CA HIS A 171 -4.30 3.09 -12.23
C HIS A 171 -3.99 3.77 -10.88
N PRO A 172 -3.70 5.08 -10.80
CA PRO A 172 -3.33 5.73 -9.55
C PRO A 172 -4.42 5.66 -8.46
N PRO A 173 -5.71 5.87 -8.74
CA PRO A 173 -6.77 5.67 -7.74
C PRO A 173 -6.81 4.23 -7.18
N LEU A 174 -6.69 3.20 -8.03
CA LEU A 174 -6.65 1.82 -7.57
C LEU A 174 -5.41 1.55 -6.71
N LEU A 175 -4.24 2.02 -7.18
CA LEU A 175 -2.98 1.87 -6.48
C LEU A 175 -3.02 2.52 -5.08
N TYR A 176 -3.56 3.73 -4.97
CA TYR A 176 -3.69 4.43 -3.68
C TYR A 176 -4.77 3.83 -2.79
N LEU A 177 -5.89 3.34 -3.31
CA LEU A 177 -6.86 2.58 -2.52
C LEU A 177 -6.21 1.35 -1.87
N GLY A 178 -5.25 0.74 -2.56
CA GLY A 178 -4.42 -0.34 -2.02
C GLY A 178 -3.39 0.13 -0.98
N TYR A 179 -2.44 0.97 -1.41
CA TYR A 179 -1.35 1.48 -0.57
C TYR A 179 -1.85 2.11 0.73
N VAL A 180 -2.79 3.04 0.60
CA VAL A 180 -3.32 3.81 1.74
C VAL A 180 -4.31 2.96 2.53
N GLY A 181 -5.00 2.00 1.90
CA GLY A 181 -5.89 1.06 2.59
C GLY A 181 -5.19 0.25 3.68
N PHE A 182 -3.91 -0.11 3.48
CA PHE A 182 -3.12 -0.79 4.52
C PHE A 182 -2.86 0.06 5.77
N SER A 183 -3.06 1.39 5.72
CA SER A 183 -2.96 2.27 6.90
C SER A 183 -3.91 1.87 8.03
N ILE A 184 -5.07 1.28 7.70
CA ILE A 184 -6.03 0.80 8.69
C ILE A 184 -5.47 -0.42 9.41
N CYS A 185 -4.88 -1.36 8.67
CA CYS A 185 -4.22 -2.53 9.25
C CYS A 185 -3.08 -2.11 10.20
N PHE A 186 -2.29 -1.12 9.79
CA PHE A 186 -1.27 -0.49 10.62
C PHE A 186 -1.87 0.15 11.87
N SER A 187 -2.94 0.94 11.72
CA SER A 187 -3.60 1.64 12.83
C SER A 187 -4.19 0.69 13.85
N PHE A 188 -4.81 -0.41 13.41
CA PHE A 188 -5.25 -1.51 14.29
C PHE A 188 -4.10 -2.19 15.01
N SER A 189 -2.95 -2.35 14.36
CA SER A 189 -1.77 -2.98 14.96
C SER A 189 -1.17 -2.09 16.05
N VAL A 190 -0.94 -0.81 15.75
CA VAL A 190 -0.42 0.17 16.71
C VAL A 190 -1.39 0.36 17.87
N ALA A 191 -2.70 0.50 17.59
CA ALA A 191 -3.73 0.61 18.62
C ALA A 191 -3.74 -0.60 19.57
N ALA A 192 -3.66 -1.82 19.03
CA ALA A 192 -3.63 -3.03 19.84
C ALA A 192 -2.34 -3.18 20.66
N LEU A 193 -1.19 -2.71 20.14
CA LEU A 193 0.07 -2.65 20.89
C LEU A 193 0.04 -1.59 22.02
N ILE A 194 -0.64 -0.45 21.79
CA ILE A 194 -0.87 0.56 22.83
C ILE A 194 -1.75 -0.03 23.93
N GLU A 195 -2.85 -0.69 23.56
CA GLU A 195 -3.82 -1.31 24.49
C GLU A 195 -3.28 -2.56 25.20
N GLY A 196 -2.32 -3.26 24.58
CA GLY A 196 -1.74 -4.50 25.11
C GLY A 196 -2.67 -5.71 25.00
N ARG A 197 -3.75 -5.63 24.19
CA ARG A 197 -4.74 -6.70 24.02
C ARG A 197 -4.79 -7.16 22.57
N ILE A 198 -4.27 -8.35 22.31
CA ILE A 198 -4.23 -8.94 20.98
C ILE A 198 -4.75 -10.38 21.03
N ASP A 199 -5.95 -10.57 20.49
CA ASP A 199 -6.66 -11.84 20.47
C ASP A 199 -7.15 -12.21 19.05
N ALA A 200 -7.84 -13.33 18.91
CA ALA A 200 -8.39 -13.76 17.62
C ALA A 200 -9.47 -12.81 17.07
N SER A 201 -10.11 -11.99 17.91
CA SER A 201 -11.10 -11.01 17.46
C SER A 201 -10.45 -9.87 16.68
N TRP A 202 -9.24 -9.46 17.07
CA TRP A 202 -8.41 -8.52 16.31
C TRP A 202 -8.21 -8.98 14.86
N ALA A 203 -7.87 -10.26 14.65
CA ALA A 203 -7.63 -10.79 13.30
C ALA A 203 -8.91 -10.75 12.43
N ARG A 204 -10.09 -10.98 13.04
CA ARG A 204 -11.39 -10.86 12.34
C ARG A 204 -11.68 -9.44 11.89
N TRP A 205 -11.26 -8.43 12.67
CA TRP A 205 -11.45 -7.03 12.31
C TRP A 205 -10.48 -6.58 11.22
N VAL A 206 -9.21 -6.99 11.29
CA VAL A 206 -8.17 -6.53 10.35
C VAL A 206 -8.30 -7.18 8.96
N ARG A 207 -8.65 -8.47 8.91
CA ARG A 207 -8.62 -9.25 7.66
C ARG A 207 -9.47 -8.66 6.51
N PRO A 208 -10.71 -8.17 6.72
CA PRO A 208 -11.48 -7.52 5.66
C PRO A 208 -10.78 -6.28 5.09
N TRP A 209 -10.17 -5.44 5.93
CA TRP A 209 -9.42 -4.27 5.48
C TRP A 209 -8.19 -4.66 4.69
N THR A 210 -7.45 -5.67 5.15
CA THR A 210 -6.31 -6.22 4.42
C THR A 210 -6.73 -6.72 3.04
N LEU A 211 -7.87 -7.42 2.95
CA LEU A 211 -8.36 -7.98 1.69
C LEU A 211 -8.78 -6.88 0.71
N VAL A 212 -9.51 -5.88 1.18
CA VAL A 212 -9.90 -4.73 0.35
C VAL A 212 -8.67 -3.99 -0.19
N ALA A 213 -7.72 -3.65 0.68
CA ALA A 213 -6.47 -2.99 0.27
C ALA A 213 -5.68 -3.86 -0.72
N TRP A 214 -5.55 -5.16 -0.45
CA TRP A 214 -4.85 -6.10 -1.32
C TRP A 214 -5.52 -6.24 -2.70
N MET A 215 -6.85 -6.28 -2.79
CA MET A 215 -7.58 -6.34 -4.06
C MET A 215 -7.34 -5.08 -4.90
N PHE A 216 -7.45 -3.90 -4.29
CA PHE A 216 -7.18 -2.64 -4.98
C PHE A 216 -5.72 -2.51 -5.40
N LEU A 217 -4.77 -2.92 -4.56
CA LEU A 217 -3.35 -2.93 -4.94
C LEU A 217 -3.09 -3.90 -6.09
N THR A 218 -3.70 -5.08 -6.08
CA THR A 218 -3.62 -6.06 -7.18
C THR A 218 -4.15 -5.46 -8.48
N GLY A 219 -5.33 -4.82 -8.44
CA GLY A 219 -5.92 -4.14 -9.60
C GLY A 219 -5.08 -2.97 -10.09
N GLY A 220 -4.52 -2.18 -9.17
CA GLY A 220 -3.59 -1.09 -9.47
C GLY A 220 -2.34 -1.60 -10.18
N ILE A 221 -1.65 -2.61 -9.63
CA ILE A 221 -0.46 -3.22 -10.23
C ILE A 221 -0.81 -3.80 -11.60
N ALA A 222 -1.88 -4.61 -11.72
CA ALA A 222 -2.27 -5.21 -12.99
C ALA A 222 -2.60 -4.18 -14.08
N MET A 223 -3.34 -3.13 -13.74
CA MET A 223 -3.65 -2.03 -14.66
C MET A 223 -2.39 -1.24 -15.05
N GLY A 224 -1.48 -1.02 -14.10
CA GLY A 224 -0.20 -0.35 -14.34
C GLY A 224 0.70 -1.16 -15.28
N SER A 225 0.82 -2.47 -15.04
CA SER A 225 1.53 -3.41 -15.90
C SER A 225 0.96 -3.47 -17.32
N TYR A 226 -0.37 -3.46 -17.46
CA TYR A 226 -1.01 -3.40 -18.77
C TYR A 226 -0.70 -2.09 -19.50
N TRP A 227 -0.81 -0.95 -18.80
CA TRP A 227 -0.50 0.36 -19.34
C TRP A 227 0.97 0.49 -19.78
N ALA A 228 1.91 0.10 -18.91
CA ALA A 228 3.33 0.11 -19.21
C ALA A 228 3.67 -0.78 -20.43
N TYR A 229 3.01 -1.93 -20.57
CA TYR A 229 3.24 -2.83 -21.68
C TYR A 229 2.99 -2.18 -23.05
N TYR A 230 1.86 -1.48 -23.23
CA TYR A 230 1.54 -0.88 -24.53
C TYR A 230 2.12 0.53 -24.70
N GLU A 231 2.25 1.31 -23.64
CA GLU A 231 2.70 2.70 -23.72
C GLU A 231 4.23 2.81 -23.76
N LEU A 232 4.93 2.01 -22.94
CA LEU A 232 6.39 2.05 -22.83
C LEU A 232 7.09 0.97 -23.68
N GLY A 233 6.35 -0.01 -24.19
CA GLY A 233 6.86 -1.00 -25.14
C GLY A 233 7.98 -1.91 -24.58
N TRP A 234 7.99 -2.15 -23.27
CA TRP A 234 9.05 -2.86 -22.54
C TRP A 234 9.28 -4.33 -22.90
N GLY A 235 8.61 -4.85 -23.93
CA GLY A 235 8.70 -6.26 -24.32
C GLY A 235 8.09 -7.22 -23.30
N GLY A 236 7.41 -6.73 -22.26
CA GLY A 236 6.77 -7.51 -21.20
C GLY A 236 5.92 -6.66 -20.25
N PHE A 237 5.15 -7.32 -19.38
CA PHE A 237 4.24 -6.68 -18.42
C PHE A 237 4.91 -6.21 -17.12
N TRP A 238 6.22 -6.44 -16.97
CA TRP A 238 7.00 -6.12 -15.77
C TRP A 238 8.45 -5.86 -16.13
N PHE A 239 9.08 -4.87 -15.51
CA PHE A 239 10.46 -4.47 -15.84
C PHE A 239 11.41 -4.42 -14.63
N TRP A 240 10.91 -4.73 -13.42
CA TRP A 240 11.67 -4.66 -12.17
C TRP A 240 12.23 -3.26 -11.89
N ASP A 241 11.50 -2.20 -12.28
CA ASP A 241 11.89 -0.83 -11.98
C ASP A 241 11.64 -0.49 -10.50
N PRO A 242 12.41 0.43 -9.88
CA PRO A 242 12.24 0.77 -8.47
C PRO A 242 10.82 1.22 -8.07
N VAL A 243 10.05 1.81 -8.98
CA VAL A 243 8.68 2.27 -8.71
C VAL A 243 7.67 1.12 -8.80
N GLU A 244 7.81 0.22 -9.78
CA GLU A 244 7.13 -1.07 -9.79
C GLU A 244 7.41 -1.86 -8.50
N ASN A 245 8.69 -1.99 -8.13
CA ASN A 245 9.13 -2.70 -6.93
C ASN A 245 8.53 -2.09 -5.65
N ALA A 246 8.45 -0.76 -5.58
CA ALA A 246 7.82 -0.04 -4.47
C ALA A 246 6.38 -0.49 -4.23
N SER A 247 5.61 -0.76 -5.30
CA SER A 247 4.23 -1.24 -5.21
C SER A 247 4.15 -2.75 -4.94
N PHE A 248 5.13 -3.51 -5.41
CA PHE A 248 5.15 -4.96 -5.29
C PHE A 248 5.49 -5.43 -3.87
N MET A 249 6.40 -4.74 -3.18
CA MET A 249 6.79 -5.07 -1.80
C MET A 249 5.60 -5.13 -0.81
N PRO A 250 4.74 -4.10 -0.68
CA PRO A 250 3.57 -4.18 0.18
C PRO A 250 2.53 -5.19 -0.33
N TRP A 251 2.49 -5.50 -1.63
CA TRP A 251 1.62 -6.56 -2.14
C TRP A 251 2.06 -7.94 -1.64
N LEU A 252 3.36 -8.24 -1.66
CA LEU A 252 3.91 -9.50 -1.12
C LEU A 252 3.72 -9.60 0.39
N ALA A 253 4.05 -8.53 1.13
CA ALA A 253 3.87 -8.47 2.58
C ALA A 253 2.38 -8.56 2.97
N GLY A 254 1.49 -7.89 2.22
CA GLY A 254 0.05 -7.94 2.39
C GLY A 254 -0.53 -9.32 2.09
N THR A 255 0.02 -10.04 1.10
CA THR A 255 -0.32 -11.44 0.82
C THR A 255 0.05 -12.33 2.01
N ALA A 256 1.25 -12.17 2.57
CA ALA A 256 1.65 -12.89 3.78
C ALA A 256 0.75 -12.54 4.98
N LEU A 257 0.36 -11.26 5.11
CA LEU A 257 -0.53 -10.78 6.16
C LEU A 257 -1.91 -11.44 6.09
N LEU A 258 -2.51 -11.52 4.90
CA LEU A 258 -3.80 -12.19 4.70
C LEU A 258 -3.78 -13.63 5.19
N HIS A 259 -2.76 -14.38 4.80
CA HIS A 259 -2.58 -15.78 5.19
C HIS A 259 -2.30 -15.90 6.70
N SER A 260 -1.47 -15.03 7.25
CA SER A 260 -1.18 -15.00 8.69
C SER A 260 -2.43 -14.71 9.52
N ALA A 261 -3.25 -13.74 9.08
CA ALA A 261 -4.48 -13.35 9.76
C ALA A 261 -5.49 -14.50 9.84
N ILE A 262 -5.56 -15.38 8.83
CA ILE A 262 -6.42 -16.57 8.87
C ILE A 262 -5.98 -17.53 9.98
N VAL A 263 -4.67 -17.77 10.11
CA VAL A 263 -4.11 -18.62 11.18
C VAL A 263 -4.41 -18.02 12.55
N MET A 264 -4.20 -16.71 12.70
CA MET A 264 -4.48 -16.00 13.94
C MET A 264 -5.97 -16.03 14.29
N GLU A 265 -6.86 -15.82 13.32
CA GLU A 265 -8.31 -15.89 13.50
C GLU A 265 -8.76 -17.29 13.94
N LYS A 266 -8.30 -18.35 13.27
CA LYS A 266 -8.81 -19.71 13.50
C LYS A 266 -8.14 -20.43 14.66
N ARG A 267 -6.88 -20.11 14.94
CA ARG A 267 -6.02 -20.89 15.86
C ARG A 267 -5.40 -20.06 16.98
N SER A 268 -5.58 -18.73 16.96
CA SER A 268 -4.91 -17.81 17.89
C SER A 268 -3.38 -18.01 17.91
N ALA A 269 -2.82 -18.43 16.76
CA ALA A 269 -1.38 -18.66 16.55
C ALA A 269 -0.79 -17.53 15.69
N LEU A 270 0.55 -17.41 15.66
CA LEU A 270 1.29 -16.42 14.87
C LEU A 270 1.00 -14.94 15.17
N LYS A 271 0.43 -14.60 16.33
CA LYS A 271 0.04 -13.22 16.69
C LYS A 271 1.15 -12.18 16.45
N ILE A 272 2.35 -12.45 16.94
CA ILE A 272 3.52 -11.58 16.82
C ILE A 272 3.85 -11.34 15.34
N TRP A 273 3.84 -12.41 14.55
CA TRP A 273 4.12 -12.38 13.12
C TRP A 273 3.06 -11.60 12.34
N THR A 274 1.78 -11.82 12.63
CA THR A 274 0.67 -11.12 11.97
C THR A 274 0.72 -9.62 12.24
N LEU A 275 1.03 -9.20 13.46
CA LEU A 275 1.21 -7.77 13.79
C LEU A 275 2.40 -7.16 13.08
N LEU A 276 3.53 -7.86 13.08
CA LEU A 276 4.73 -7.39 12.40
C LEU A 276 4.46 -7.20 10.90
N LEU A 277 3.80 -8.17 10.26
CA LEU A 277 3.40 -8.07 8.86
C LEU A 277 2.46 -6.89 8.59
N ALA A 278 1.51 -6.61 9.48
CA ALA A 278 0.62 -5.45 9.34
C ALA A 278 1.37 -4.12 9.46
N ILE A 279 2.35 -4.04 10.36
CA ILE A 279 3.23 -2.87 10.47
C ILE A 279 4.09 -2.72 9.21
N LEU A 280 4.75 -3.80 8.79
CA LEU A 280 5.67 -3.80 7.65
C LEU A 280 4.95 -3.51 6.34
N THR A 281 3.74 -4.03 6.12
CA THR A 281 2.99 -3.82 4.86
C THR A 281 2.72 -2.34 4.62
N PHE A 282 2.23 -1.61 5.63
CA PHE A 282 2.04 -0.16 5.48
C PHE A 282 3.37 0.61 5.52
N SER A 283 4.37 0.14 6.26
CA SER A 283 5.71 0.74 6.26
C SER A 283 6.35 0.70 4.87
N LEU A 284 6.19 -0.41 4.14
CA LEU A 284 6.62 -0.54 2.75
C LEU A 284 5.82 0.37 1.81
N SER A 285 4.55 0.63 2.13
CA SER A 285 3.71 1.60 1.42
C SER A 285 4.22 3.04 1.59
N LEU A 286 4.59 3.41 2.82
CA LEU A 286 5.23 4.70 3.12
C LEU A 286 6.61 4.80 2.45
N LEU A 287 7.41 3.73 2.49
CA LEU A 287 8.68 3.67 1.78
C LEU A 287 8.49 3.88 0.28
N GLY A 288 7.50 3.26 -0.34
CA GLY A 288 7.19 3.51 -1.75
C GLY A 288 6.86 4.98 -2.04
N THR A 289 6.14 5.65 -1.15
CA THR A 289 5.88 7.10 -1.25
C THR A 289 7.19 7.89 -1.21
N PHE A 290 8.11 7.56 -0.31
CA PHE A 290 9.43 8.17 -0.26
C PHE A 290 10.22 7.93 -1.55
N LEU A 291 10.30 6.68 -2.02
CA LEU A 291 11.06 6.32 -3.21
C LEU A 291 10.60 7.08 -4.46
N VAL A 292 9.28 7.20 -4.66
CA VAL A 292 8.72 7.85 -5.86
C VAL A 292 8.75 9.39 -5.79
N ARG A 293 8.75 9.98 -4.59
CA ARG A 293 8.48 11.42 -4.39
C ARG A 293 9.63 12.22 -3.75
N SER A 294 10.68 11.57 -3.27
CA SER A 294 11.82 12.24 -2.63
C SER A 294 12.86 12.78 -3.61
N GLY A 295 12.81 12.37 -4.88
CA GLY A 295 13.85 12.66 -5.86
C GLY A 295 15.17 11.89 -5.66
N VAL A 296 15.19 10.95 -4.70
CA VAL A 296 16.38 10.14 -4.37
C VAL A 296 16.63 9.06 -5.43
N LEU A 297 15.61 8.64 -6.17
CA LEU A 297 15.74 7.69 -7.28
C LEU A 297 15.76 8.41 -8.63
N THR A 298 16.59 7.92 -9.54
CA THR A 298 16.43 8.17 -10.98
C THR A 298 15.43 7.14 -11.54
N SER A 299 14.18 7.53 -11.77
CA SER A 299 13.16 6.70 -12.44
C SER A 299 12.30 7.56 -13.37
N VAL A 300 11.85 6.96 -14.47
CA VAL A 300 10.86 7.57 -15.40
C VAL A 300 9.52 7.83 -14.74
N HIS A 301 9.23 7.16 -13.62
CA HIS A 301 8.00 7.30 -12.84
C HIS A 301 8.14 8.28 -11.67
N ALA A 302 9.30 8.92 -11.48
CA ALA A 302 9.50 9.88 -10.40
C ALA A 302 8.89 11.24 -10.76
N PHE A 303 8.13 11.82 -9.82
CA PHE A 303 7.35 13.04 -10.07
C PHE A 303 7.98 14.34 -9.51
N ALA A 304 9.01 14.26 -8.65
CA ALA A 304 9.58 15.45 -8.01
C ALA A 304 11.05 15.26 -7.61
N THR A 305 11.84 16.34 -7.67
CA THR A 305 13.26 16.41 -7.30
C THR A 305 13.55 17.43 -6.17
N ASP A 306 12.54 17.84 -5.40
CA ASP A 306 12.69 18.82 -4.31
C ASP A 306 13.21 18.15 -3.02
N PRO A 307 14.43 18.51 -2.54
CA PRO A 307 15.01 17.95 -1.32
C PRO A 307 14.16 18.19 -0.07
N ALA A 308 13.43 19.31 0.02
CA ALA A 308 12.61 19.61 1.18
C ALA A 308 11.46 18.60 1.34
N ARG A 309 10.87 18.15 0.22
CA ARG A 309 9.83 17.11 0.20
C ARG A 309 10.40 15.77 0.66
N GLY A 310 11.57 15.41 0.15
CA GLY A 310 12.27 14.18 0.52
C GLY A 310 12.57 14.10 2.02
N VAL A 311 13.12 15.18 2.59
CA VAL A 311 13.42 15.26 4.04
C VAL A 311 12.13 15.15 4.87
N PHE A 312 11.06 15.84 4.48
CA PHE A 312 9.79 15.78 5.22
C PHE A 312 9.22 14.35 5.23
N ILE A 313 9.19 13.70 4.06
CA ILE A 313 8.72 12.31 3.97
C ILE A 313 9.63 11.39 4.79
N LEU A 314 10.95 11.59 4.78
CA LEU A 314 11.88 10.82 5.60
C LEU A 314 11.59 10.97 7.12
N CYS A 315 11.22 12.16 7.58
CA CYS A 315 10.76 12.37 8.96
C CYS A 315 9.47 11.58 9.25
N ILE A 316 8.51 11.56 8.32
CA ILE A 316 7.29 10.74 8.43
C ILE A 316 7.66 9.25 8.54
N LEU A 317 8.54 8.75 7.67
CA LEU A 317 9.02 7.36 7.70
C LEU A 317 9.67 7.03 9.04
N THR A 318 10.61 7.87 9.49
CA THR A 318 11.32 7.66 10.76
C THR A 318 10.35 7.61 11.93
N LEU A 319 9.37 8.52 11.97
CA LEU A 319 8.36 8.57 13.02
C LEU A 319 7.45 7.34 13.02
N PHE A 320 6.83 7.01 11.88
CA PHE A 320 5.83 5.94 11.84
C PHE A 320 6.44 4.55 11.76
N ILE A 321 7.45 4.33 10.92
CA ILE A 321 8.12 3.03 10.82
C ILE A 321 8.96 2.79 12.07
N GLY A 322 9.85 3.73 12.41
CA GLY A 322 10.69 3.63 13.60
C GLY A 322 9.88 3.56 14.89
N GLY A 323 8.89 4.43 15.04
CA GLY A 323 8.02 4.45 16.23
C GLY A 323 7.16 3.19 16.39
N SER A 324 6.57 2.68 15.31
CA SER A 324 5.76 1.44 15.39
C SER A 324 6.61 0.19 15.61
N LEU A 325 7.79 0.09 15.00
CA LEU A 325 8.72 -1.02 15.24
C LEU A 325 9.33 -0.96 16.64
N ALA A 326 9.65 0.23 17.15
CA ALA A 326 10.09 0.41 18.53
C ALA A 326 8.98 0.01 19.53
N LEU A 327 7.75 0.46 19.31
CA LEU A 327 6.60 0.06 20.11
C LEU A 327 6.38 -1.46 20.06
N PHE A 328 6.47 -2.06 18.87
CA PHE A 328 6.40 -3.50 18.69
C PHE A 328 7.49 -4.21 19.48
N ALA A 329 8.75 -3.78 19.38
CA ALA A 329 9.87 -4.37 20.11
C ALA A 329 9.68 -4.30 21.64
N LEU A 330 9.20 -3.17 22.16
CA LEU A 330 8.92 -2.97 23.59
C LEU A 330 7.78 -3.86 24.10
N ARG A 331 6.80 -4.18 23.24
CA ARG A 331 5.63 -5.00 23.60
C ARG A 331 5.79 -6.47 23.25
N ALA A 332 6.73 -6.84 22.38
CA ALA A 332 6.84 -8.19 21.82
C ALA A 332 6.94 -9.29 22.88
N SER A 333 7.68 -9.06 23.96
CA SER A 333 7.85 -10.02 25.07
C SER A 333 6.58 -10.24 25.90
N THR A 334 5.65 -9.28 25.88
CA THR A 334 4.35 -9.39 26.58
C THR A 334 3.31 -10.16 25.77
N LEU A 335 3.58 -10.43 24.50
CA LEU A 335 2.68 -11.17 23.62
C LEU A 335 2.88 -12.67 23.83
N THR A 336 1.83 -13.34 24.32
CA THR A 336 1.84 -14.80 24.50
C THR A 336 2.04 -15.52 23.17
N ALA A 337 2.97 -16.47 23.11
CA ALA A 337 3.04 -17.42 22.01
C ALA A 337 1.70 -18.17 21.88
N GLY A 338 1.17 -18.21 20.65
CA GLY A 338 -0.15 -18.77 20.37
C GLY A 338 -0.20 -20.29 20.32
N GLY A 339 -1.29 -20.84 19.75
CA GLY A 339 -1.55 -22.28 19.73
C GLY A 339 -0.46 -23.12 19.03
N LEU A 340 -0.15 -24.28 19.61
CA LEU A 340 0.78 -25.27 19.06
C LEU A 340 0.18 -26.02 17.86
N PHE A 341 1.02 -26.36 16.87
CA PHE A 341 0.66 -27.14 15.68
C PHE A 341 1.85 -27.98 15.21
N GLN A 342 1.59 -29.08 14.51
CA GLN A 342 2.63 -29.91 13.88
C GLN A 342 3.16 -29.23 12.61
N PRO A 343 4.46 -29.38 12.25
CA PRO A 343 5.00 -28.80 11.03
C PRO A 343 4.23 -29.21 9.77
N ILE A 344 3.80 -30.47 9.70
CA ILE A 344 2.89 -30.94 8.66
C ILE A 344 1.45 -30.65 9.11
N SER A 345 0.95 -29.47 8.73
CA SER A 345 -0.42 -29.02 8.98
C SER A 345 -0.75 -27.83 8.08
N ARG A 346 -2.02 -27.40 8.06
CA ARG A 346 -2.41 -26.16 7.40
C ARG A 346 -1.67 -24.94 7.98
N GLU A 347 -1.49 -24.88 9.29
CA GLU A 347 -0.68 -23.84 9.94
C GLU A 347 0.76 -23.85 9.41
N GLY A 348 1.40 -25.03 9.38
CA GLY A 348 2.78 -25.16 8.90
C GLY A 348 2.96 -24.76 7.44
N ALA A 349 2.02 -25.15 6.56
CA ALA A 349 2.03 -24.72 5.17
C ALA A 349 1.88 -23.19 5.02
N LEU A 350 1.02 -22.57 5.85
CA LEU A 350 0.84 -21.12 5.85
C LEU A 350 2.06 -20.37 6.44
N VAL A 351 2.75 -20.97 7.41
CA VAL A 351 4.04 -20.46 7.90
C VAL A 351 5.09 -20.51 6.80
N LEU A 352 5.20 -21.63 6.09
CA LEU A 352 6.15 -21.78 5.00
C LEU A 352 5.85 -20.80 3.86
N ASN A 353 4.58 -20.64 3.48
CA ASN A 353 4.13 -19.62 2.54
C ASN A 353 4.59 -18.22 2.97
N ASN A 354 4.35 -17.86 4.23
CA ASN A 354 4.73 -16.56 4.75
C ASN A 354 6.25 -16.37 4.77
N LEU A 355 7.01 -17.40 5.13
CA LEU A 355 8.47 -17.34 5.08
C LEU A 355 8.95 -16.99 3.67
N PHE A 356 8.50 -17.71 2.65
CA PHE A 356 8.86 -17.42 1.26
C PHE A 356 8.44 -16.01 0.83
N LEU A 357 7.19 -15.60 1.10
CA LEU A 357 6.71 -14.26 0.73
C LEU A 357 7.49 -13.15 1.43
N THR A 358 7.82 -13.30 2.72
CA THR A 358 8.62 -12.31 3.45
C THR A 358 10.07 -12.26 2.98
N THR A 359 10.68 -13.41 2.70
CA THR A 359 12.02 -13.47 2.13
C THR A 359 12.04 -12.84 0.74
N ALA A 360 11.05 -13.12 -0.09
CA ALA A 360 10.91 -12.51 -1.42
C ALA A 360 10.73 -10.98 -1.31
N THR A 361 9.91 -10.51 -0.35
CA THR A 361 9.78 -9.07 -0.05
C THR A 361 11.13 -8.46 0.35
N ALA A 362 11.89 -9.13 1.22
CA ALA A 362 13.20 -8.67 1.66
C ALA A 362 14.22 -8.64 0.51
N THR A 363 14.21 -9.63 -0.38
CA THR A 363 15.02 -9.66 -1.60
C THR A 363 14.72 -8.45 -2.49
N VAL A 364 13.44 -8.16 -2.75
CA VAL A 364 13.04 -7.01 -3.56
C VAL A 364 13.45 -5.69 -2.89
N LEU A 365 13.26 -5.59 -1.57
CA LEU A 365 13.66 -4.43 -0.78
C LEU A 365 15.17 -4.19 -0.85
N VAL A 366 15.98 -5.23 -0.66
CA VAL A 366 17.44 -5.14 -0.74
C VAL A 366 17.85 -4.73 -2.15
N GLY A 367 17.35 -5.40 -3.19
CA GLY A 367 17.67 -5.04 -4.57
C GLY A 367 17.31 -3.60 -4.93
N THR A 368 16.19 -3.10 -4.41
CA THR A 368 15.71 -1.73 -4.66
C THR A 368 16.51 -0.67 -3.88
N LEU A 369 16.86 -0.93 -2.63
CA LEU A 369 17.56 0.04 -1.77
C LEU A 369 19.08 -0.04 -1.86
N TYR A 370 19.65 -1.13 -2.34
CA TYR A 370 21.10 -1.33 -2.40
C TYR A 370 21.83 -0.27 -3.23
N PRO A 371 21.36 0.13 -4.44
CA PRO A 371 21.96 1.24 -5.18
C PRO A 371 22.01 2.54 -4.38
N LEU A 372 20.92 2.88 -3.67
CA LEU A 372 20.83 4.09 -2.86
C LEU A 372 21.77 4.06 -1.67
N ALA A 373 21.87 2.92 -0.99
CA ALA A 373 22.78 2.75 0.13
C ALA A 373 24.24 2.85 -0.31
N LEU A 374 24.59 2.25 -1.45
CA LEU A 374 25.95 2.31 -2.00
C LEU A 374 26.32 3.74 -2.41
N GLU A 375 25.42 4.44 -3.08
CA GLU A 375 25.63 5.85 -3.46
C GLU A 375 25.83 6.72 -2.22
N ALA A 376 25.02 6.54 -1.17
CA ALA A 376 25.13 7.32 0.05
C ALA A 376 26.44 7.10 0.83
N ILE A 377 26.98 5.87 0.81
CA ILE A 377 28.21 5.52 1.57
C ILE A 377 29.48 5.78 0.76
N THR A 378 29.46 5.46 -0.54
CA THR A 378 30.68 5.41 -1.37
C THR A 378 30.70 6.45 -2.50
N GLY A 379 29.56 7.09 -2.80
CA GLY A 379 29.38 7.92 -3.99
C GLY A 379 29.25 7.12 -5.29
N GLY A 380 29.40 5.80 -5.24
CA GLY A 380 29.30 4.92 -6.41
C GLY A 380 27.86 4.73 -6.87
N LYS A 381 27.60 4.96 -8.17
CA LYS A 381 26.30 4.73 -8.79
C LYS A 381 26.27 3.39 -9.51
N ILE A 382 25.35 2.53 -9.10
CA ILE A 382 25.07 1.26 -9.77
C ILE A 382 23.59 1.19 -10.14
N SER A 383 23.25 0.31 -11.06
CA SER A 383 21.86 -0.04 -11.33
C SER A 383 21.66 -1.53 -11.04
N VAL A 384 20.57 -1.85 -10.36
CA VAL A 384 20.12 -3.22 -10.10
C VAL A 384 18.83 -3.40 -10.89
N GLY A 385 18.89 -4.21 -11.94
CA GLY A 385 17.75 -4.50 -12.81
C GLY A 385 17.36 -5.98 -12.83
N ALA A 386 16.56 -6.36 -13.82
CA ALA A 386 15.97 -7.70 -13.97
C ALA A 386 16.91 -8.88 -13.66
N PRO A 387 18.19 -8.94 -14.10
CA PRO A 387 19.04 -10.09 -13.84
C PRO A 387 19.21 -10.43 -12.34
N PHE A 388 19.28 -9.42 -11.46
CA PHE A 388 19.37 -9.66 -10.03
C PHE A 388 18.06 -10.25 -9.49
N PHE A 389 16.92 -9.65 -9.87
CA PHE A 389 15.62 -10.08 -9.36
C PHE A 389 15.24 -11.46 -9.92
N ASP A 390 15.48 -11.74 -11.19
CA ASP A 390 15.18 -13.05 -11.78
C ASP A 390 16.00 -14.17 -11.12
N LEU A 391 17.29 -13.93 -10.83
CA LEU A 391 18.17 -14.89 -10.16
C LEU A 391 17.87 -15.08 -8.67
N THR A 392 17.18 -14.14 -8.02
CA THR A 392 16.95 -14.18 -6.57
C THR A 392 15.49 -14.44 -6.21
N PHE A 393 14.56 -13.73 -6.85
CA PHE A 393 13.12 -13.85 -6.66
C PHE A 393 12.56 -15.14 -7.29
N GLY A 394 12.98 -15.47 -8.52
CA GLY A 394 12.52 -16.67 -9.22
C GLY A 394 12.70 -17.96 -8.42
N PRO A 395 13.93 -18.27 -7.92
CA PRO A 395 14.18 -19.44 -7.09
C PRO A 395 13.43 -19.48 -5.76
N LEU A 396 12.98 -18.34 -5.23
CA LEU A 396 12.12 -18.28 -4.03
C LEU A 396 10.66 -18.61 -4.36
N MET A 397 10.16 -18.12 -5.49
CA MET A 397 8.76 -18.31 -5.86
C MET A 397 8.46 -19.69 -6.42
N LEU A 398 9.40 -20.34 -7.13
CA LEU A 398 9.17 -21.66 -7.73
C LEU A 398 8.81 -22.74 -6.68
N PRO A 399 9.57 -22.92 -5.57
CA PRO A 399 9.18 -23.86 -4.52
C PRO A 399 7.87 -23.46 -3.84
N LEU A 400 7.65 -22.16 -3.62
CA LEU A 400 6.41 -21.66 -3.04
C LEU A 400 5.20 -22.09 -3.88
N LEU A 401 5.23 -21.85 -5.20
CA LEU A 401 4.16 -22.21 -6.12
C LEU A 401 3.90 -23.73 -6.15
N ALA A 402 4.93 -24.55 -5.97
CA ALA A 402 4.76 -26.00 -5.83
C ALA A 402 4.06 -26.39 -4.51
N ILE A 403 4.25 -25.61 -3.43
CA ILE A 403 3.69 -25.88 -2.11
C ILE A 403 2.24 -25.36 -1.97
N VAL A 404 1.89 -24.24 -2.61
CA VAL A 404 0.57 -23.58 -2.45
C VAL A 404 -0.63 -24.53 -2.59
N PRO A 405 -0.70 -25.44 -3.58
CA PRO A 405 -1.85 -26.33 -3.75
C PRO A 405 -2.10 -27.26 -2.56
N PHE A 406 -1.06 -27.61 -1.80
CA PHE A 406 -1.17 -28.52 -0.65
C PHE A 406 -1.82 -27.86 0.56
N GLY A 407 -1.50 -26.59 0.83
CA GLY A 407 -1.91 -25.88 2.05
C GLY A 407 -3.41 -25.95 2.35
N PRO A 408 -4.30 -25.60 1.39
CA PRO A 408 -5.75 -25.67 1.57
C PRO A 408 -6.29 -27.09 1.82
N LEU A 409 -5.58 -28.13 1.37
CA LEU A 409 -5.99 -29.54 1.50
C LEU A 409 -5.52 -30.17 2.81
N LEU A 410 -4.48 -29.63 3.44
CA LEU A 410 -4.05 -30.07 4.77
C LEU A 410 -5.07 -29.66 5.84
N ALA A 411 -5.25 -30.51 6.85
CA ALA A 411 -6.07 -30.19 8.02
C ALA A 411 -5.31 -29.30 9.03
N TRP A 412 -6.07 -28.58 9.86
CA TRP A 412 -5.51 -27.83 10.99
C TRP A 412 -4.91 -28.77 12.04
N LYS A 413 -3.91 -28.30 12.80
CA LYS A 413 -3.10 -29.03 13.81
C LYS A 413 -2.23 -30.16 13.27
N ARG A 414 -2.76 -31.05 12.43
CA ARG A 414 -2.07 -32.21 11.85
C ARG A 414 -2.65 -32.51 10.47
N GLY A 415 -1.80 -32.43 9.45
CA GLY A 415 -2.13 -32.73 8.07
C GLY A 415 -1.67 -34.12 7.64
N ASP A 416 -2.14 -34.54 6.48
CA ASP A 416 -1.72 -35.76 5.77
C ASP A 416 -1.30 -35.36 4.36
N VAL A 417 0.00 -35.36 4.10
CA VAL A 417 0.58 -34.98 2.81
C VAL A 417 0.22 -36.01 1.74
N LEU A 418 0.18 -37.30 2.08
CA LEU A 418 -0.12 -38.35 1.11
C LEU A 418 -1.56 -38.20 0.60
N ALA A 419 -2.51 -37.99 1.50
CA ALA A 419 -3.89 -37.75 1.15
C ALA A 419 -4.07 -36.46 0.32
N ALA A 420 -3.31 -35.40 0.63
CA ALA A 420 -3.31 -34.17 -0.17
C ALA A 420 -2.73 -34.42 -1.58
N SER A 421 -1.60 -35.12 -1.70
CA SER A 421 -0.96 -35.48 -2.97
C SER A 421 -1.89 -36.29 -3.87
N GLN A 422 -2.59 -37.28 -3.33
CA GLN A 422 -3.54 -38.10 -4.08
C GLN A 422 -4.66 -37.26 -4.70
N ARG A 423 -5.18 -36.27 -3.97
CA ARG A 423 -6.22 -35.34 -4.48
C ARG A 423 -5.70 -34.38 -5.54
N LEU A 424 -4.42 -34.01 -5.47
CA LEU A 424 -3.77 -33.11 -6.42
C LEU A 424 -3.31 -33.80 -7.71
N MET A 425 -3.25 -35.13 -7.74
CA MET A 425 -2.69 -35.88 -8.87
C MET A 425 -3.42 -35.61 -10.20
N ALA A 426 -4.75 -35.45 -10.17
CA ALA A 426 -5.51 -35.08 -11.36
C ALA A 426 -5.19 -33.66 -11.84
N ALA A 427 -5.12 -32.69 -10.92
CA ALA A 427 -4.75 -31.32 -11.24
C ALA A 427 -3.31 -31.21 -11.76
N PHE A 428 -2.39 -32.00 -11.19
CA PHE A 428 -1.01 -32.11 -11.65
C PHE A 428 -0.92 -32.67 -13.08
N GLY A 429 -1.65 -33.75 -13.37
CA GLY A 429 -1.74 -34.30 -14.72
C GLY A 429 -2.32 -33.30 -15.74
N LEU A 430 -3.37 -32.57 -15.37
CA LEU A 430 -3.94 -31.50 -16.20
C LEU A 430 -2.96 -30.34 -16.41
N ALA A 431 -2.18 -29.96 -15.39
CA ALA A 431 -1.17 -28.92 -15.51
C ALA A 431 -0.04 -29.31 -16.47
N ILE A 432 0.44 -30.56 -16.40
CA ILE A 432 1.41 -31.09 -17.36
C ILE A 432 0.82 -31.10 -18.78
N ALA A 433 -0.41 -31.57 -18.94
CA ALA A 433 -1.07 -31.59 -20.25
C ALA A 433 -1.20 -30.17 -20.83
N ALA A 434 -1.63 -29.20 -20.02
CA ALA A 434 -1.73 -27.80 -20.44
C ALA A 434 -0.36 -27.21 -20.82
N MET A 435 0.70 -27.51 -20.05
CA MET A 435 2.06 -27.10 -20.35
C MET A 435 2.55 -27.67 -21.68
N LEU A 436 2.34 -28.96 -21.94
CA LEU A 436 2.72 -29.61 -23.19
C LEU A 436 1.95 -29.06 -24.38
N VAL A 437 0.62 -28.91 -24.26
CA VAL A 437 -0.22 -28.34 -25.33
C VAL A 437 0.22 -26.92 -25.65
N THR A 438 0.43 -26.08 -24.63
CA THR A 438 0.90 -24.70 -24.81
C THR A 438 2.28 -24.66 -25.45
N GLY A 439 3.21 -25.51 -24.98
CA GLY A 439 4.55 -25.62 -25.56
C GLY A 439 4.52 -26.04 -27.03
N LEU A 440 3.63 -26.96 -27.43
CA LEU A 440 3.46 -27.36 -28.83
C LEU A 440 3.02 -26.20 -29.73
N PHE A 441 2.24 -25.25 -29.21
CA PHE A 441 1.82 -24.05 -29.95
C PHE A 441 2.92 -22.97 -30.04
N ILE A 442 3.89 -22.95 -29.12
CA ILE A 442 4.97 -21.95 -29.11
C ILE A 442 6.22 -22.46 -29.84
N ASP A 443 6.70 -23.65 -29.48
CA ASP A 443 7.88 -24.30 -30.05
C ASP A 443 7.74 -25.83 -29.97
N GLY A 444 7.07 -26.39 -30.97
CA GLY A 444 6.83 -27.83 -31.06
C GLY A 444 8.12 -28.66 -31.06
N ALA A 445 9.22 -28.15 -31.63
CA ALA A 445 10.48 -28.89 -31.74
C ALA A 445 11.12 -29.14 -30.36
N SER A 446 11.14 -28.13 -29.49
CA SER A 446 11.63 -28.27 -28.11
C SER A 446 10.76 -29.19 -27.26
N VAL A 447 9.44 -29.21 -27.50
CA VAL A 447 8.52 -30.11 -26.78
C VAL A 447 8.69 -31.56 -27.23
N PHE A 448 8.81 -31.83 -28.52
CA PHE A 448 9.10 -33.18 -29.01
C PHE A 448 10.45 -33.68 -28.48
N ALA A 449 11.49 -32.83 -28.50
CA ALA A 449 12.80 -33.18 -27.94
C ALA A 449 12.74 -33.50 -26.43
N ALA A 450 11.95 -32.75 -25.65
CA ALA A 450 11.73 -33.02 -24.22
C ALA A 450 10.94 -34.32 -23.97
N LEU A 451 10.12 -34.74 -24.93
CA LEU A 451 9.40 -36.02 -24.92
C LEU A 451 10.22 -37.18 -25.51
N GLY A 452 11.44 -36.92 -26.00
CA GLY A 452 12.30 -37.92 -26.61
C GLY A 452 11.85 -38.40 -28.00
N VAL A 453 11.06 -37.57 -28.71
CA VAL A 453 10.61 -37.74 -30.09
C VAL A 453 11.34 -36.73 -30.97
#